data_AF-A0AAJ3FF66-F1
#
_entry.id   AF-A0AAJ3FF66-F1
#
_cell.length_a   1.000
_cell.length_b   1.000
_cell.length_c   1.000
_cell.angle_alpha   90.00
_cell.angle_beta   90.00
_cell.angle_gamma   90.00
#
_symmetry.space_group_name_H-M   'P 1'
#
loop_
_entity.id
_entity.type
_entity.pdbx_description
1 polymer ?
#
loop_
_entity_poly.entity_id
_entity_poly.type
_entity_poly.pdbx_seq_one_letter_code
_entity_poly.pdbx_strand_id
1 'polypeptide(L)' 'MNQTTPTQPVNRLYKSRIFAMLYSDRKDLLDLYNAVSGKHYEDPELLEINTLENAIYMSMHNDLS' A
#
# COMPACT_ATOMS: atom_id res chain seq x y z
N MET A 1 8.39 -33.44 15.72
CA MET A 1 9.32 -32.80 14.78
C MET A 1 8.82 -31.37 14.59
N ASN A 2 9.46 -30.38 15.20
CA ASN A 2 8.99 -28.98 15.15
C ASN A 2 9.81 -28.27 14.09
N GLN A 3 9.21 -28.00 12.92
CA GLN A 3 9.85 -27.25 11.85
C GLN A 3 9.94 -25.77 12.26
N THR A 4 11.09 -25.33 12.77
CA THR A 4 11.43 -23.92 12.89
C THR A 4 11.83 -23.40 11.51
N THR A 5 10.86 -22.94 10.73
CA THR A 5 11.11 -22.28 9.45
C THR A 5 11.93 -21.01 9.73
N PRO A 6 13.13 -20.83 9.14
CA PRO A 6 13.87 -19.59 9.28
C PRO A 6 13.06 -18.49 8.61
N THR A 7 12.54 -17.54 9.40
CA THR A 7 11.95 -16.32 8.86
C THR A 7 13.06 -15.56 8.15
N GLN A 8 13.08 -15.63 6.81
CA GLN A 8 14.02 -14.83 6.02
C GLN A 8 13.76 -13.34 6.31
N PRO A 9 14.81 -12.54 6.57
CA PRO A 9 14.63 -11.12 6.81
C PRO A 9 14.02 -10.48 5.57
N VAL A 10 12.81 -9.94 5.71
CA VAL A 10 12.10 -9.26 4.63
C VAL A 10 12.86 -8.00 4.27
N ASN A 11 13.35 -7.91 3.03
CA ASN A 11 13.95 -6.68 2.51
C ASN A 11 12.84 -5.65 2.21
N ARG A 12 12.63 -4.73 3.17
CA ARG A 12 11.59 -3.69 3.09
C ARG A 12 11.81 -2.75 1.91
N LEU A 13 13.06 -2.35 1.65
CA LEU A 13 13.40 -1.46 0.54
C LEU A 13 13.02 -2.08 -0.82
N TYR A 14 13.27 -3.39 -0.98
CA TYR A 14 12.88 -4.11 -2.18
C TYR A 14 11.35 -4.10 -2.38
N LYS A 15 10.57 -4.37 -1.33
CA LYS A 15 9.10 -4.29 -1.40
C LYS A 15 8.63 -2.87 -1.74
N SER A 16 9.15 -1.84 -1.08
CA SER A 16 8.76 -0.45 -1.36
C SER A 16 9.04 -0.04 -2.81
N ARG A 17 10.16 -0.50 -3.40
CA ARG A 17 10.46 -0.25 -4.82
C ARG A 17 9.51 -0.96 -5.77
N ILE A 18 9.20 -2.23 -5.52
CA ILE A 18 8.24 -2.97 -6.35
C ILE A 18 6.84 -2.37 -6.24
N PHE A 19 6.42 -1.93 -5.05
CA PHE A 19 5.17 -1.18 -4.88
C PHE A 19 5.18 0.12 -5.69
N ALA A 20 6.25 0.92 -5.60
CA ALA A 20 6.37 2.15 -6.38
C ALA A 20 6.40 1.90 -7.90
N MET A 21 6.94 0.76 -8.34
CA MET A 21 6.94 0.37 -9.76
C MET A 21 5.57 -0.13 -10.23
N LEU A 22 4.85 -0.88 -9.39
CA LEU A 22 3.56 -1.48 -9.74
C LEU A 22 2.40 -0.49 -9.62
N TYR A 23 2.53 0.49 -8.72
CA TYR A 23 1.48 1.43 -8.37
C TYR A 23 1.95 2.89 -8.53
N SER A 24 2.63 3.17 -9.64
CA SER A 24 3.05 4.52 -9.98
C SER A 24 1.89 5.40 -10.48
N ASP A 25 0.80 4.81 -10.97
CA ASP A 25 -0.41 5.53 -11.35
C ASP A 25 -1.35 5.69 -10.15
N ARG A 26 -1.87 6.91 -9.94
CA ARG A 26 -2.84 7.20 -8.87
C ARG A 26 -4.14 6.40 -9.04
N LYS A 27 -4.53 6.04 -10.27
CA LYS A 27 -5.72 5.22 -10.54
C LYS A 27 -5.54 3.78 -10.02
N ASP A 28 -4.39 3.18 -10.28
CA ASP A 28 -4.09 1.82 -9.81
C ASP A 28 -4.03 1.76 -8.28
N LEU A 29 -3.54 2.84 -7.65
CA LEU A 29 -3.57 3.00 -6.19
C LEU A 29 -4.98 3.17 -5.64
N LEU A 30 -5.84 3.92 -6.32
CA LEU A 30 -7.25 4.09 -5.94
C LEU A 30 -7.99 2.75 -6.02
N ASP A 31 -7.76 1.97 -7.06
CA ASP A 31 -8.34 0.63 -7.22
C ASP A 31 -7.88 -0.32 -6.11
N LEU A 32 -6.59 -0.30 -5.77
CA LEU A 32 -6.07 -1.06 -4.64
C LEU A 32 -6.73 -0.60 -3.32
N TYR A 33 -6.83 0.70 -3.10
CA TYR A 33 -7.44 1.27 -1.91
C TYR A 33 -8.90 0.86 -1.77
N ASN A 34 -9.66 0.96 -2.86
CA ASN A 34 -11.05 0.53 -2.96
C ASN A 34 -11.19 -0.97 -2.67
N ALA A 35 -10.35 -1.81 -3.26
CA ALA A 35 -10.36 -3.26 -3.05
C ALA A 35 -10.06 -3.66 -1.59
N VAL A 36 -9.14 -2.96 -0.93
CA VAL A 36 -8.75 -3.24 0.47
C VAL A 36 -9.76 -2.68 1.46
N SER A 37 -10.30 -1.48 1.21
CA SER A 37 -11.25 -0.80 2.12
C SER A 37 -12.71 -1.21 1.90
N GLY A 38 -13.02 -1.85 0.77
CA GLY A 38 -14.40 -2.15 0.34
C GLY A 38 -15.19 -0.90 -0.07
N LYS A 39 -14.50 0.21 -0.37
CA LYS A 39 -15.08 1.47 -0.80
C LYS A 39 -15.01 1.60 -2.32
N HIS A 40 -15.70 2.62 -2.84
CA HIS A 40 -15.79 2.90 -4.28
C HIS A 40 -15.56 4.38 -4.54
N TYR A 41 -14.34 4.84 -4.34
CA TYR A 41 -13.92 6.17 -4.73
C TYR A 41 -13.59 6.21 -6.22
N GLU A 42 -13.97 7.31 -6.88
CA GLU A 42 -13.76 7.52 -8.32
C GLU A 42 -12.70 8.59 -8.60
N ASP A 43 -12.41 9.46 -7.63
CA ASP A 43 -11.46 10.56 -7.79
C ASP A 43 -10.08 10.21 -7.18
N PRO A 44 -9.08 9.90 -8.02
CA PRO A 44 -7.73 9.56 -7.57
C PRO A 44 -6.95 10.76 -7.00
N GLU A 45 -7.40 12.00 -7.21
CA GLU A 45 -6.74 13.19 -6.64
C GLU A 45 -7.00 13.33 -5.13
N LEU A 46 -8.05 12.69 -4.63
CA LEU A 46 -8.37 12.65 -3.19
C LEU A 46 -7.53 11.64 -2.40
N LEU A 47 -6.77 10.79 -3.10
CA LEU A 47 -5.90 9.79 -2.50
C LEU A 47 -4.58 10.43 -2.06
N GLU A 48 -4.29 10.31 -0.77
CA GLU A 48 -3.03 10.72 -0.17
C GLU A 48 -2.14 9.50 0.07
N ILE A 49 -0.92 9.56 -0.46
CA ILE A 49 0.07 8.49 -0.36
C ILE A 49 1.25 9.02 0.42
N ASN A 50 1.48 8.45 1.60
CA ASN A 50 2.61 8.78 2.45
C ASN A 50 3.56 7.59 2.53
N THR A 51 4.74 7.73 1.93
CA THR A 51 5.81 6.74 2.07
C THR A 51 6.63 7.08 3.31
N LEU A 52 6.41 6.37 4.42
CA LEU A 52 7.35 6.39 5.54
C LEU A 52 8.46 5.38 5.25
N GLU A 53 9.63 5.56 5.89
CA GLU A 53 10.86 4.80 5.61
C GLU A 53 10.69 3.27 5.56
N ASN A 54 9.65 2.72 6.18
CA ASN A 54 9.40 1.28 6.28
C ASN A 54 7.95 0.85 6.01
N ALA A 55 7.08 1.75 5.53
CA ALA A 55 5.67 1.44 5.25
C ALA A 55 5.05 2.46 4.27
N ILE A 56 4.17 1.98 3.40
CA ILE A 56 3.34 2.82 2.54
C ILE A 56 2.01 3.01 3.26
N TYR A 57 1.66 4.26 3.54
CA TYR A 57 0.37 4.64 4.08
C TYR A 57 -0.46 5.23 2.96
N MET A 58 -1.69 4.73 2.83
CA MET A 58 -2.70 5.24 1.90
C MET A 58 -3.88 5.71 2.73
N SER A 59 -4.32 6.94 2.52
CA SER A 59 -5.47 7.52 3.19
C SER A 59 -6.28 8.36 2.20
N MET A 60 -7.59 8.39 2.38
CA MET A 60 -8.48 9.30 1.65
C MET A 60 -8.77 10.53 2.48
N HIS A 61 -8.86 11.70 1.84
CA HIS A 61 -9.32 12.91 2.51
C HIS A 61 -10.72 12.66 3.09
N ASN A 62 -10.89 12.89 4.40
CA ASN A 62 -12.11 12.61 5.18
C ASN A 62 -12.40 11.15 5.60
N ASP A 63 -11.47 10.21 5.44
CA ASP A 63 -11.64 8.83 5.97
C ASP A 63 -11.31 8.68 7.47
N LEU A 64 -10.89 9.76 8.12
CA LEU A 64 -10.70 9.86 9.56
C LEU A 64 -12.03 10.26 10.23
N SER A 65 -12.89 9.29 10.54
CA SER A 65 -13.99 9.47 11.50
C SER A 65 -13.55 9.10 12.91
#